data_AF-A0A0N4TZ71-F1
#
_entry.id   AF-A0A0N4TZ71-F1
#
_cell.length_a   1.000
_cell.length_b   1.000
_cell.length_c   1.000
_cell.angle_alpha   90.00
_cell.angle_beta   90.00
_cell.angle_gamma   90.00
#
_symmetry.space_group_name_H-M   'P 1'
#
loop_
_entity.id
_entity.type
_entity.pdbx_description
1 polymer ?
#
loop_
_entity_poly.entity_id
_entity_poly.type
_entity_poly.pdbx_seq_one_letter_code
_entity_poly.pdbx_strand_id
1 'polypeptide(L)'
;MAPQVGKGFNRDKWNELEKHVRKLARKNKNVYVCTGPLFLPKLEQDGSLYIKYKIVGRNNIAVPTHFFKVVLVELMNGKFELEAYILPNSVIPDDIPLTSFMVPLDSIERSAGFLIFDKLPKNALNKVNGKSGKMLW
;
A
#
# COMPACT_ATOMS: atom_id res chain seq x y z
N MET A 1 -11.29 6.88 9.71
CA MET A 1 -10.02 6.89 10.46
C MET A 1 -9.74 5.50 10.99
N ALA A 2 -8.49 5.05 10.98
CA ALA A 2 -8.07 3.77 11.55
C ALA A 2 -6.94 4.01 12.57
N PRO A 3 -6.85 3.24 13.66
CA PRO A 3 -5.77 3.39 14.63
C PRO A 3 -4.39 3.16 13.99
N GLN A 4 -3.49 4.12 14.16
CA GLN A 4 -2.12 4.07 13.63
C GLN A 4 -1.10 4.39 14.72
N VAL A 5 0.07 3.76 14.64
CA VAL A 5 1.24 4.17 15.42
C VAL A 5 1.58 5.62 15.07
N GLY A 6 1.83 6.45 16.09
CA GLY A 6 2.07 7.88 15.93
C GLY A 6 3.46 8.21 15.38
N LYS A 7 4.42 8.40 16.29
CA LYS A 7 5.83 8.63 15.94
C LYS A 7 6.43 7.37 15.31
N GLY A 8 7.21 7.54 14.25
CA GLY A 8 7.81 6.48 13.43
C GLY A 8 6.88 5.88 12.38
N PHE A 9 5.61 6.29 12.32
CA PHE A 9 4.67 5.79 11.31
C PHE A 9 3.76 6.89 10.78
N ASN A 10 2.59 7.14 11.39
CA ASN A 10 1.60 8.11 10.88
C ASN A 10 2.20 9.50 10.68
N ARG A 11 2.97 9.99 11.66
CA ARG A 11 3.55 11.35 11.61
C ARG A 11 4.77 11.44 10.69
N ASP A 12 5.39 10.30 10.40
CA ASP A 12 6.71 10.19 9.77
C ASP A 12 6.62 9.37 8.47
N LYS A 13 6.98 8.07 8.47
CA LYS A 13 7.08 7.25 7.25
C LYS A 13 5.79 7.16 6.41
N TRP A 14 4.62 7.07 7.05
CA TRP A 14 3.34 7.07 6.33
C TRP A 14 3.07 8.44 5.68
N ASN A 15 3.36 9.54 6.38
CA ASN A 15 3.29 10.89 5.83
C ASN A 15 4.34 11.12 4.73
N GLU A 16 5.51 10.49 4.78
CA GLU A 16 6.49 10.50 3.68
C GLU A 16 5.88 9.89 2.41
N LEU A 17 5.23 8.73 2.51
CA LEU A 17 4.50 8.13 1.39
C LEU A 17 3.40 9.04 0.87
N GLU A 18 2.62 9.68 1.75
CA GLU A 18 1.60 10.64 1.35
C GLU A 18 2.19 11.88 0.66
N LYS A 19 3.35 12.39 1.13
CA LYS A 19 4.07 13.50 0.47
C LYS A 19 4.54 13.08 -0.92
N HIS A 20 5.06 11.87 -1.09
CA HIS A 20 5.43 11.31 -2.40
C HIS A 20 4.22 11.26 -3.34
N VAL A 21 3.09 10.69 -2.91
CA VAL A 21 1.87 10.63 -3.73
C VAL A 21 1.35 12.04 -4.09
N ARG A 22 1.38 13.00 -3.16
CA ARG A 22 1.04 14.40 -3.44
C ARG A 22 1.99 15.04 -4.46
N LYS A 23 3.28 14.67 -4.45
CA LYS A 23 4.26 15.14 -5.45
C LYS A 23 3.94 14.57 -6.83
N LEU A 24 3.53 13.30 -6.93
CA LEU A 24 3.06 12.70 -8.18
C LEU A 24 1.80 13.43 -8.69
N ALA A 25 0.83 13.69 -7.81
CA ALA A 25 -0.42 14.38 -8.18
C ALA A 25 -0.20 15.82 -8.67
N ARG A 26 0.83 16.53 -8.19
CA ARG A 26 1.19 17.87 -8.71
C ARG A 26 1.84 17.83 -10.10
N LYS A 27 2.48 16.72 -10.46
CA LYS A 27 3.25 16.58 -11.70
C LYS A 27 2.45 15.97 -12.84
N ASN A 28 1.39 15.23 -12.54
CA ASN A 28 0.62 14.46 -13.51
C ASN A 28 -0.83 14.92 -13.53
N LYS A 29 -1.47 14.79 -14.68
CA LYS A 29 -2.86 15.26 -14.89
C LYS A 29 -3.83 14.55 -13.94
N ASN A 30 -3.73 13.23 -13.86
CA ASN A 30 -4.58 12.40 -13.00
C ASN A 30 -3.72 11.42 -12.19
N VAL A 31 -4.05 11.29 -10.91
CA VAL A 31 -3.50 10.27 -10.01
C VAL A 31 -4.65 9.68 -9.20
N TYR A 32 -4.83 8.36 -9.32
CA TYR A 32 -5.84 7.61 -8.60
C TYR A 32 -5.17 6.85 -7.46
N VAL A 33 -5.80 6.83 -6.28
CA VAL A 33 -5.18 6.23 -5.10
C VAL A 33 -6.22 5.39 -4.35
N CYS A 34 -5.92 4.10 -4.15
CA CYS A 34 -6.63 3.24 -3.21
C CYS A 34 -5.78 3.11 -1.93
N THR A 35 -6.39 3.21 -0.76
CA THR A 35 -5.69 3.10 0.53
C THR A 35 -6.60 2.39 1.52
N GLY A 36 -6.04 1.47 2.29
CA GLY A 36 -6.82 0.73 3.28
C GLY A 36 -5.98 -0.03 4.29
N PRO A 37 -6.63 -0.55 5.34
CA PRO A 37 -5.99 -1.42 6.32
C PRO A 37 -5.80 -2.84 5.78
N LEU A 38 -4.85 -3.57 6.36
CA LEU A 38 -4.67 -5.00 6.18
C LEU A 38 -4.50 -5.70 7.53
N PHE A 39 -4.92 -6.96 7.58
CA PHE A 39 -4.79 -7.85 8.73
C PHE A 39 -4.02 -9.11 8.31
N LEU A 40 -2.70 -8.96 8.14
CA LEU A 40 -1.84 -10.01 7.61
C LEU A 40 -1.55 -11.11 8.65
N PRO A 41 -1.52 -12.39 8.24
CA PRO A 41 -1.19 -13.51 9.11
C PRO A 41 0.30 -13.53 9.46
N LYS A 42 0.63 -14.14 10.59
CA LYS A 42 2.01 -14.45 11.00
C LYS A 42 2.11 -15.92 11.41
N LEU A 43 3.25 -16.53 11.12
CA LEU A 43 3.57 -17.89 11.58
C LEU A 43 3.90 -17.84 13.07
N GLU A 44 3.18 -18.62 13.87
CA GLU A 44 3.41 -18.76 15.30
C GLU A 44 4.22 -20.04 15.60
N GLN A 45 4.57 -20.24 16.88
CA GLN A 45 5.47 -21.33 17.32
C GLN A 45 4.91 -22.74 17.07
N ASP A 46 3.59 -22.88 16.94
CA ASP A 46 2.92 -24.14 16.63
C ASP A 46 2.95 -24.50 15.13
N GLY A 47 3.59 -23.68 14.31
CA GLY A 47 3.69 -23.88 12.86
C GLY A 47 2.43 -23.45 12.08
N SER A 48 1.44 -22.84 12.74
CA SER A 48 0.21 -22.36 12.10
C SER A 48 0.22 -20.85 11.85
N LEU A 49 -0.54 -20.43 10.85
CA LEU A 49 -0.71 -19.01 10.52
C LEU A 49 -1.89 -18.42 11.31
N TYR A 50 -1.63 -17.33 12.03
CA TYR A 50 -2.65 -16.61 12.78
C TYR A 50 -2.73 -15.15 12.36
N ILE A 51 -3.96 -14.64 12.29
CA ILE A 51 -4.22 -13.21 12.21
C ILE A 51 -4.51 -12.71 13.62
N LYS A 52 -3.58 -11.92 14.18
CA LYS A 52 -3.72 -11.32 15.51
C LYS A 52 -3.59 -9.80 15.41
N TYR A 53 -4.57 -9.09 15.96
CA TYR A 53 -4.58 -7.63 15.99
C TYR A 53 -5.18 -7.11 17.29
N LYS A 54 -4.75 -5.91 17.70
CA LYS A 54 -5.27 -5.25 18.89
C LYS A 54 -6.66 -4.67 18.59
N ILE A 55 -7.53 -4.69 19.58
CA ILE A 55 -8.81 -3.98 19.57
C ILE A 55 -8.75 -2.89 20.65
N VAL A 56 -9.28 -1.69 20.36
CA VAL A 56 -9.24 -0.54 21.29
C VAL A 56 -10.60 0.12 21.48
N GLY A 57 -10.82 0.64 22.70
CA GLY A 57 -12.03 1.37 23.06
C GLY A 57 -13.26 0.47 23.26
N ARG A 58 -14.36 1.07 23.73
CA ARG A 58 -15.62 0.36 24.01
C ARG A 58 -16.33 -0.15 22.75
N ASN A 59 -16.07 0.48 21.61
CA ASN A 59 -16.66 0.11 20.32
C ASN A 59 -15.84 -0.93 19.55
N ASN A 60 -14.87 -1.57 20.22
CA ASN A 60 -14.04 -2.61 19.63
C ASN A 60 -13.38 -2.22 18.30
N ILE A 61 -12.71 -1.07 18.28
CA ILE A 61 -12.07 -0.56 17.07
C ILE A 61 -10.81 -1.40 16.79
N ALA A 62 -10.77 -2.07 15.64
CA ALA A 62 -9.62 -2.86 15.21
C ALA A 62 -8.41 -1.97 14.90
N VAL A 63 -7.22 -2.40 15.35
CA VAL A 63 -5.92 -1.80 15.01
C VAL A 63 -5.29 -2.63 13.89
N PRO A 64 -5.22 -2.13 12.65
CA PRO A 64 -4.67 -2.88 11.52
C PRO A 64 -3.23 -3.31 11.77
N THR A 65 -2.83 -4.46 11.21
CA THR A 65 -1.43 -4.90 11.31
C THR A 65 -0.56 -4.17 10.29
N HIS A 66 -1.13 -3.84 9.13
CA HIS A 66 -0.49 -3.10 8.05
C HIS A 66 -1.48 -2.13 7.40
N PHE A 67 -0.96 -1.23 6.58
CA PHE A 67 -1.73 -0.40 5.67
C PHE A 67 -1.16 -0.57 4.26
N PHE A 68 -2.03 -0.48 3.27
CA PHE A 68 -1.62 -0.48 1.88
C PHE A 68 -1.92 0.87 1.21
N LYS A 69 -1.17 1.17 0.16
CA LYS A 69 -1.51 2.21 -0.80
C LYS A 69 -1.19 1.72 -2.21
N VAL A 70 -2.19 1.76 -3.10
CA VAL A 70 -2.00 1.53 -4.53
C VAL A 70 -2.23 2.85 -5.26
N VAL A 71 -1.24 3.28 -6.00
CA VAL A 71 -1.19 4.56 -6.73
C VAL A 71 -1.17 4.24 -8.22
N LEU A 72 -2.07 4.85 -8.98
CA LEU A 72 -2.11 4.76 -10.44
C LEU A 72 -1.95 6.17 -11.01
N VAL A 73 -0.89 6.38 -11.79
CA VAL A 73 -0.52 7.67 -12.38
C VAL A 73 -0.83 7.62 -13.87
N GLU A 74 -1.62 8.57 -14.37
CA GLU A 74 -1.88 8.72 -15.81
C GLU A 74 -0.76 9.56 -16.46
N LEU A 75 -0.11 8.96 -17.46
CA LEU A 75 0.90 9.60 -18.28
C LEU A 75 0.27 10.30 -19.49
N MET A 76 1.00 11.27 -20.07
CA MET A 76 0.50 12.09 -21.18
C MET A 76 0.11 11.30 -22.45
N ASN A 77 0.65 10.09 -22.63
CA ASN A 77 0.39 9.23 -23.79
C ASN A 77 -0.77 8.23 -23.56
N GLY A 78 -1.59 8.43 -22.52
CA GLY A 78 -2.68 7.51 -22.17
C GLY A 78 -2.19 6.17 -21.58
N LYS A 79 -0.91 6.08 -21.23
CA LYS A 79 -0.36 4.96 -20.45
C LYS A 79 -0.41 5.27 -18.97
N PHE A 80 -0.22 4.25 -18.15
CA PHE A 80 -0.25 4.35 -16.70
C PHE A 80 0.99 3.76 -16.06
N GLU A 81 1.38 4.35 -14.93
CA GLU A 81 2.34 3.75 -14.00
C GLU A 81 1.64 3.42 -12.69
N LEU A 82 1.94 2.25 -12.13
CA LEU A 82 1.37 1.78 -10.88
C LEU A 82 2.47 1.62 -9.82
N GLU A 83 2.19 2.09 -8.61
CA GLU A 83 2.99 1.83 -7.42
C GLU A 83 2.11 1.19 -6.35
N ALA A 84 2.54 0.08 -5.77
CA ALA A 84 1.81 -0.67 -4.76
C ALA A 84 2.70 -0.85 -3.52
N TYR A 85 2.20 -0.40 -2.36
CA TYR A 85 2.93 -0.38 -1.10
C TYR A 85 2.16 -1.11 -0.01
N ILE A 86 2.88 -1.85 0.85
CA ILE A 86 2.40 -2.34 2.16
C ILE A 86 3.38 -1.89 3.23
N LEU A 87 2.89 -1.15 4.23
CA LEU A 87 3.69 -0.72 5.38
C LEU A 87 3.13 -1.32 6.67
N PRO A 88 3.98 -1.85 7.58
CA PRO A 88 3.54 -2.31 8.88
C PRO A 88 3.07 -1.15 9.74
N ASN A 89 2.01 -1.36 10.52
CA ASN A 89 1.52 -0.39 11.50
C ASN A 89 2.40 -0.43 12.76
N SER A 90 3.68 -0.09 12.61
CA SER A 90 4.72 -0.11 13.63
C SER A 90 5.69 1.04 13.40
N VAL A 91 6.58 1.30 14.36
CA VAL A 91 7.69 2.25 14.16
C VAL A 91 8.56 1.76 13.00
N ILE A 92 8.84 2.64 12.04
CA ILE A 92 9.73 2.41 10.92
C ILE A 92 10.88 3.43 11.01
N PRO A 93 12.15 3.00 10.96
CA PRO A 93 13.29 3.92 10.91
C PRO A 93 13.25 4.84 9.68
N ASP A 94 13.64 6.10 9.85
CA ASP A 94 13.51 7.14 8.81
C ASP A 94 14.41 6.89 7.59
N ASP A 95 15.52 6.18 7.76
CA ASP A 95 16.48 5.83 6.72
C ASP A 95 16.00 4.73 5.77
N ILE A 96 14.95 3.98 6.14
CA ILE A 96 14.38 2.94 5.25
C ILE A 96 13.63 3.61 4.09
N PRO A 97 14.04 3.38 2.82
CA PRO A 97 13.41 4.03 1.69
C PRO A 97 12.01 3.46 1.40
N LEU A 98 11.11 4.29 0.85
CA LEU A 98 9.75 3.86 0.48
C LEU A 98 9.73 2.66 -0.48
N THR A 99 10.74 2.54 -1.34
CA THR A 99 10.88 1.43 -2.29
C THR A 99 11.01 0.06 -1.61
N SER A 100 11.50 0.00 -0.37
CA SER A 100 11.56 -1.23 0.43
C SER A 100 10.18 -1.78 0.80
N PHE A 101 9.12 -0.97 0.69
CA PHE A 101 7.74 -1.35 0.98
C PHE A 101 6.92 -1.65 -0.28
N MET A 102 7.53 -1.60 -1.46
CA MET A 102 6.84 -1.93 -2.70
C MET A 102 6.58 -3.43 -2.78
N VAL A 103 5.35 -3.80 -3.13
CA VAL A 103 4.91 -5.19 -3.30
C VAL A 103 4.15 -5.35 -4.61
N PRO A 104 4.07 -6.56 -5.18
CA PRO A 104 3.16 -6.84 -6.27
C PRO A 104 1.70 -6.47 -5.92
N LEU A 105 0.93 -5.95 -6.89
CA LEU A 105 -0.47 -5.57 -6.67
C LEU A 105 -1.30 -6.75 -6.17
N ASP A 106 -1.05 -7.92 -6.76
CA ASP A 106 -1.74 -9.17 -6.44
C ASP A 106 -1.66 -9.56 -4.95
N SER A 107 -0.62 -9.10 -4.26
CA SER A 107 -0.35 -9.43 -2.86
C SER A 107 -1.20 -8.56 -1.95
N ILE A 108 -1.49 -7.33 -2.38
CA ILE A 108 -2.48 -6.47 -1.73
C ILE A 108 -3.87 -7.02 -1.98
N GLU A 109 -4.24 -7.32 -3.23
CA GLU A 109 -5.59 -7.80 -3.57
C GLU A 109 -5.94 -9.11 -2.86
N ARG A 110 -5.01 -10.08 -2.83
CA ARG A 110 -5.17 -11.33 -2.07
C ARG A 110 -5.38 -11.10 -0.58
N SER A 111 -4.64 -10.15 -0.01
CA SER A 111 -4.71 -9.86 1.43
C SER A 111 -5.91 -9.00 1.81
N ALA A 112 -6.37 -8.14 0.89
CA ALA A 112 -7.47 -7.20 1.10
C ALA A 112 -8.84 -7.81 0.77
N GLY A 113 -8.87 -8.84 -0.09
CA GLY A 113 -10.09 -9.53 -0.49
C GLY A 113 -10.91 -8.81 -1.57
N PHE A 114 -10.31 -7.88 -2.31
CA PHE A 114 -10.97 -7.18 -3.43
C PHE A 114 -9.95 -6.77 -4.50
N LEU A 115 -10.45 -6.56 -5.72
CA LEU A 115 -9.64 -6.13 -6.86
C LEU A 115 -9.48 -4.60 -6.87
N ILE A 116 -8.32 -4.14 -7.35
CA ILE A 116 -7.95 -2.72 -7.40
C ILE A 116 -7.60 -2.35 -8.84
N PHE A 117 -8.35 -1.39 -9.39
CA PHE A 117 -8.23 -0.96 -10.80
C PHE A 117 -8.49 -2.10 -11.81
N ASP A 118 -9.41 -3.01 -11.50
CA ASP A 118 -9.81 -4.16 -12.33
C ASP A 118 -10.30 -3.78 -13.74
N LYS A 119 -10.83 -2.56 -13.90
CA LYS A 119 -11.25 -2.00 -15.20
C LYS A 119 -10.12 -1.43 -16.05
N LEU A 120 -8.88 -1.37 -15.54
CA LEU A 120 -7.74 -0.84 -16.30
C LEU A 120 -7.30 -1.87 -17.36
N PRO A 121 -7.28 -1.50 -18.66
CA PRO A 121 -6.77 -2.40 -19.69
C PRO A 121 -5.30 -2.76 -19.43
N LYS A 122 -4.97 -4.06 -19.48
CA LYS A 122 -3.61 -4.55 -19.14
C LYS A 122 -2.52 -3.91 -20.01
N ASN A 123 -2.82 -3.61 -21.27
CA ASN A 123 -1.90 -2.97 -22.22
C ASN A 123 -1.73 -1.45 -21.99
N ALA A 124 -2.57 -0.85 -21.14
CA ALA A 124 -2.45 0.55 -20.75
C ALA A 124 -1.36 0.75 -19.68
N LEU A 125 -1.00 -0.30 -18.95
CA LEU A 125 0.04 -0.25 -17.92
C LEU A 125 1.44 -0.32 -18.54
N ASN A 126 2.23 0.72 -18.33
CA ASN A 126 3.60 0.84 -18.82
C ASN A 126 4.64 0.37 -17.80
N LYS A 127 4.35 0.60 -16.50
CA LYS A 127 5.29 0.38 -15.41
C LYS A 127 4.58 -0.04 -14.14
N VAL A 128 5.17 -0.98 -13.40
CA VAL A 128 4.74 -1.37 -12.05
C VAL A 128 5.94 -1.32 -11.12
N ASN A 129 5.82 -0.57 -10.02
CA ASN A 129 6.86 -0.46 -8.98
C ASN A 129 8.24 -0.13 -9.55
N GLY A 130 8.30 0.80 -10.51
CA GLY A 130 9.57 1.18 -11.13
C GLY A 130 10.12 0.18 -12.17
N LYS A 131 9.42 -0.91 -12.48
CA LYS A 131 9.84 -1.91 -13.49
C LYS A 131 8.94 -1.87 -14.73
N SER A 132 9.56 -1.99 -15.91
CA SER A 132 8.89 -2.10 -17.22
C SER A 132 9.01 -3.53 -17.75
N GLY A 133 7.99 -4.09 -18.41
CA GLY A 133 8.11 -5.41 -19.06
C GLY A 133 6.80 -6.14 -19.35
N LYS A 134 6.88 -7.28 -20.07
CA LYS A 134 5.71 -8.12 -20.46
C LYS A 134 5.17 -9.03 -19.34
N MET A 135 5.84 -9.10 -18.19
CA MET A 135 5.44 -9.86 -17.00
C MET A 135 5.25 -8.90 -15.82
N LEU A 136 4.18 -8.11 -15.86
CA LEU A 136 3.80 -7.20 -14.76
C LEU A 136 2.85 -7.85 -13.75
N TRP A 137 2.70 -9.17 -13.82
CA TRP A 137 1.83 -10.00 -13.01
C TRP A 137 2.51 -11.34 -12.79
#